data_AF-A0AAJ4XIS8-F1
#
_entry.id   AF-A0AAJ4XIS8-F1
#
_cell.length_a   1.000
_cell.length_b   1.000
_cell.length_c   1.000
_cell.angle_alpha   90.00
_cell.angle_beta   90.00
_cell.angle_gamma   90.00
#
_symmetry.space_group_name_H-M   'P 1'
#
loop_
_entity.id
_entity.type
_entity.pdbx_description
1 polymer ?
#
loop_
_entity_poly.entity_id
_entity_poly.type
_entity_poly.pdbx_seq_one_letter_code
_entity_poly.pdbx_strand_id
1 'polypeptide(L)'
;MSSTEKRAQAFSPDDALPSPDQISAANEAHVLDNQGNRVSFSSLLEKSQSNKVPLLLVFTRHFHCGMCKQFNQALAHSSIITDQSRVSVVVVGPGQAAGLDQYKSQVNNPPFQFYADPDLKLYNALGVTRKNLDLGDSNEIGSHHKGSFSQNLLSSVAAMVKSPTLALKGGDIKQLGGEFVWNAQGEPVLAHRSNLLPGKIVAVTGASRGIGRACALACAAHGAKGVVVHHFGDTETTEEAQSVQAELERLGAKAVLVAGDISDAAVGQSIADAAEAHFGRLDVFVSNAGTCPFMGSLEMEAAT
;
A
#
# COMPACT_ATOMS: atom_id res chain seq x y z
N MET A 1 38.52 -5.38 -1.18
CA MET A 1 37.90 -5.89 -2.42
C MET A 1 36.54 -6.45 -2.04
N SER A 2 35.36 -6.07 -2.52
CA SER A 2 34.85 -4.95 -3.32
C SER A 2 33.35 -4.91 -2.99
N SER A 3 32.82 -3.73 -2.68
CA SER A 3 31.44 -3.45 -2.29
C SER A 3 30.51 -3.30 -3.51
N THR A 4 30.44 -4.28 -4.40
CA THR A 4 29.77 -4.07 -5.69
C THR A 4 29.08 -5.28 -6.27
N GLU A 5 28.24 -5.95 -5.48
CA GLU A 5 27.14 -6.73 -6.05
C GLU A 5 25.83 -6.16 -5.50
N LYS A 6 25.47 -5.02 -6.11
CA LYS A 6 24.11 -4.47 -6.07
C LYS A 6 23.15 -5.61 -6.39
N ARG A 7 22.45 -6.06 -5.35
CA ARG A 7 21.25 -6.87 -5.42
C ARG A 7 20.34 -6.21 -6.47
N ALA A 8 20.24 -6.81 -7.66
CA ALA A 8 19.22 -6.45 -8.62
C ALA A 8 17.88 -6.76 -7.94
N GLN A 9 17.24 -5.73 -7.39
CA GLN A 9 15.90 -5.82 -6.85
C GLN A 9 14.99 -6.19 -8.03
N ALA A 10 14.56 -7.44 -8.07
CA ALA A 10 13.53 -7.88 -8.98
C ALA A 10 12.27 -7.06 -8.67
N PHE A 11 11.82 -6.26 -9.64
CA PHE A 11 10.60 -5.47 -9.56
C PHE A 11 9.42 -6.32 -9.07
N SER A 12 8.75 -5.85 -8.01
CA SER A 12 7.59 -6.51 -7.41
C SER A 12 6.38 -6.36 -8.36
N PRO A 13 5.35 -7.22 -8.30
CA PRO A 13 4.08 -7.00 -9.00
C PRO A 13 3.43 -5.62 -8.69
N ASP A 14 3.81 -4.98 -7.59
CA ASP A 14 3.37 -3.62 -7.22
C ASP A 14 4.12 -2.50 -7.94
N ASP A 15 5.30 -2.82 -8.48
CA ASP A 15 6.02 -1.96 -9.43
C ASP A 15 5.56 -2.20 -10.87
N ALA A 16 4.58 -3.10 -11.07
CA ALA A 16 3.98 -3.30 -12.37
C ALA A 16 3.37 -1.99 -12.86
N LEU A 17 3.69 -1.68 -14.11
CA LEU A 17 3.16 -0.50 -14.78
C LEU A 17 1.63 -0.56 -14.82
N PRO A 18 0.94 0.59 -14.71
CA PRO A 18 -0.51 0.65 -14.81
C PRO A 18 -1.03 -0.06 -16.06
N SER A 19 -2.09 -0.86 -15.91
CA SER A 19 -2.75 -1.50 -17.05
C SER A 19 -3.43 -0.46 -17.96
N PRO A 20 -3.76 -0.81 -19.22
CA PRO A 20 -4.50 0.09 -20.11
C PRO A 20 -5.80 0.61 -19.48
N ASP A 21 -6.54 -0.23 -18.76
CA ASP A 21 -7.77 0.15 -18.07
C ASP A 21 -7.52 1.14 -16.93
N GLN A 22 -6.44 0.94 -16.16
CA GLN A 22 -6.02 1.87 -15.11
C GLN A 22 -5.60 3.22 -15.69
N ILE A 23 -4.90 3.23 -16.82
CA ILE A 23 -4.53 4.47 -17.53
C ILE A 23 -5.78 5.18 -18.03
N SER A 24 -6.74 4.46 -18.62
CA SER A 24 -8.01 5.02 -19.07
C SER A 24 -8.78 5.66 -17.91
N ALA A 25 -8.93 4.94 -16.79
CA ALA A 25 -9.59 5.44 -15.59
C ALA A 25 -8.85 6.66 -14.99
N ALA A 26 -7.51 6.65 -15.01
CA ALA A 26 -6.70 7.75 -14.52
C ALA A 26 -6.90 9.00 -15.38
N ASN A 27 -6.97 8.86 -16.71
CA ASN A 27 -7.19 9.98 -17.63
C ASN A 27 -8.55 10.65 -17.44
N GLU A 28 -9.57 9.91 -16.99
CA GLU A 28 -10.89 10.44 -16.62
C GLU A 28 -10.93 11.09 -15.23
N ALA A 29 -9.95 10.78 -14.38
CA ALA A 29 -9.86 11.33 -13.03
C ALA A 29 -9.43 12.80 -13.05
N HIS A 30 -9.91 13.53 -12.04
CA HIS A 30 -9.64 14.95 -11.85
C HIS A 30 -9.04 15.18 -10.48
N VAL A 31 -8.06 16.08 -10.42
CA VAL A 31 -7.48 16.60 -9.19
C VAL A 31 -7.82 18.09 -9.05
N LEU A 32 -7.67 18.64 -7.85
CA LEU A 32 -7.99 20.02 -7.53
C LEU A 32 -6.70 20.83 -7.35
N ASP A 33 -6.62 22.01 -7.97
CA ASP A 33 -5.57 22.98 -7.69
C ASP A 33 -5.83 23.72 -6.36
N ASN A 34 -4.98 24.70 -6.00
CA ASN A 34 -5.14 25.45 -4.75
C ASN A 34 -6.34 26.41 -4.74
N GLN A 35 -6.94 26.70 -5.89
CA GLN A 35 -8.16 27.48 -6.01
C GLN A 35 -9.41 26.57 -6.01
N GLY A 36 -9.24 25.25 -6.04
CA GLY A 36 -10.31 24.27 -6.12
C GLY A 36 -10.80 24.01 -7.55
N ASN A 37 -10.08 24.48 -8.58
CA ASN A 37 -10.42 24.17 -9.96
C ASN A 37 -10.05 22.72 -10.28
N ARG A 38 -10.89 22.08 -11.08
CA ARG A 38 -10.65 20.71 -11.56
C ARG A 38 -9.63 20.70 -12.69
N VAL A 39 -8.64 19.84 -12.57
CA VAL A 39 -7.61 19.58 -13.56
C VAL A 39 -7.62 18.08 -13.85
N SER A 40 -7.81 17.70 -15.12
CA SER A 40 -7.77 16.29 -15.50
C SER A 40 -6.34 15.75 -15.47
N PHE A 41 -6.16 14.47 -15.14
CA PHE A 41 -4.84 13.85 -15.20
C PHE A 41 -4.26 13.88 -16.63
N SER A 42 -5.10 13.71 -17.64
CA SER A 42 -4.69 13.81 -19.06
C SER A 42 -3.99 15.14 -19.37
N SER A 43 -4.52 16.26 -18.87
CA SER A 43 -3.93 17.58 -19.11
C SER A 43 -2.54 17.74 -18.47
N LEU A 44 -2.28 17.05 -17.34
CA LEU A 44 -0.98 17.04 -16.68
C LEU A 44 0.05 16.26 -17.51
N LEU A 45 -0.38 15.12 -18.08
CA LEU A 45 0.44 14.29 -18.95
C LEU A 45 0.76 15.01 -20.27
N GLU A 46 -0.25 15.58 -20.92
CA GLU A 46 -0.13 16.34 -22.17
C GLU A 46 0.83 17.53 -22.03
N LYS A 47 0.79 18.22 -20.88
CA LYS A 47 1.72 19.32 -20.57
C LYS A 47 3.17 18.82 -20.51
N SER A 48 3.40 17.65 -19.91
CA SER A 48 4.74 17.04 -19.84
C SER A 48 5.24 16.61 -21.22
N GLN A 49 4.37 15.97 -22.01
CA GLN A 49 4.66 15.53 -23.38
C GLN A 49 4.96 16.72 -24.31
N SER A 50 4.16 17.79 -24.23
CA SER A 50 4.35 19.01 -25.02
C SER A 50 5.71 19.67 -24.74
N ASN A 51 6.14 19.63 -23.48
CA ASN A 51 7.45 20.12 -23.05
C ASN A 51 8.58 19.10 -23.28
N LYS A 52 8.26 17.89 -23.76
CA LYS A 52 9.21 16.79 -24.01
C LYS A 52 10.03 16.39 -22.79
N VAL A 53 9.40 16.44 -21.60
CA VAL A 53 10.02 16.03 -20.34
C VAL A 53 9.24 14.87 -19.72
N PRO A 54 9.91 13.95 -18.99
CA PRO A 54 9.23 12.94 -18.18
C PRO A 54 8.40 13.59 -17.07
N LEU A 55 7.34 12.89 -16.66
CA LEU A 55 6.48 13.25 -15.53
C LEU A 55 6.80 12.35 -14.34
N LEU A 56 7.21 12.94 -13.22
CA LEU A 56 7.29 12.29 -11.91
C LEU A 56 6.04 12.64 -11.11
N LEU A 57 5.19 11.64 -10.87
CA LEU A 57 3.97 11.76 -10.08
C LEU A 57 4.19 11.16 -8.70
N VAL A 58 3.98 11.97 -7.66
CA VAL A 58 4.18 11.59 -6.26
C VAL A 58 2.85 11.68 -5.52
N PHE A 59 2.38 10.57 -4.97
CA PHE A 59 1.24 10.51 -4.08
C PHE A 59 1.69 10.61 -2.63
N THR A 60 1.24 11.62 -1.91
CA THR A 60 1.52 11.79 -0.48
C THR A 60 0.49 11.07 0.38
N ARG A 61 0.88 10.45 1.49
CA ARG A 61 -0.05 9.78 2.41
C ARG A 61 -1.18 10.69 2.90
N HIS A 62 -0.84 11.89 3.34
CA HIS A 62 -1.75 12.94 3.80
C HIS A 62 -0.95 14.23 3.99
N PHE A 63 -1.61 15.40 3.99
CA PHE A 63 -0.90 16.70 4.11
C PHE A 63 -0.24 16.92 5.49
N HIS A 64 -0.54 16.10 6.49
CA HIS A 64 0.11 16.18 7.81
C HIS A 64 1.31 15.24 7.97
N CYS A 65 1.62 14.42 6.96
CA CYS A 65 2.64 13.39 7.09
C CYS A 65 4.04 14.01 7.12
N GLY A 66 4.71 13.96 8.27
CA GLY A 66 6.09 14.45 8.42
C GLY A 66 7.07 13.77 7.47
N MET A 67 6.90 12.47 7.23
CA MET A 67 7.75 11.70 6.32
C MET A 67 7.57 12.14 4.86
N CYS A 68 6.32 12.31 4.39
CA CYS A 68 6.08 12.84 3.04
C CYS A 68 6.62 14.26 2.88
N LYS A 69 6.57 15.09 3.93
CA LYS A 69 7.18 16.43 3.89
C LYS A 69 8.68 16.36 3.73
N GLN A 70 9.37 15.52 4.51
CA GLN A 70 10.82 15.32 4.40
C GLN A 70 11.21 14.75 3.04
N PHE A 71 10.43 13.82 2.49
CA PHE A 71 10.65 13.29 1.15
C PHE A 71 10.54 14.38 0.08
N ASN A 72 9.47 15.18 0.08
CA ASN A 72 9.31 16.29 -0.87
C ASN A 72 10.38 17.38 -0.68
N GLN A 73 10.79 17.67 0.56
CA GLN A 73 11.92 18.55 0.83
C GLN A 73 13.22 17.97 0.28
N ALA A 74 13.47 16.66 0.42
CA ALA A 74 14.66 16.02 -0.12
C ALA A 74 14.71 16.07 -1.65
N LEU A 75 13.57 15.81 -2.33
CA LEU A 75 13.44 15.99 -3.77
C LEU A 75 13.81 17.42 -4.20
N ALA A 76 13.41 18.42 -3.41
CA ALA A 76 13.72 19.82 -3.68
C ALA A 76 15.21 20.19 -3.56
N HIS A 77 16.06 19.34 -2.97
CA HIS A 77 17.51 19.57 -2.93
C HIS A 77 18.22 19.08 -4.21
N SER A 78 17.55 18.28 -5.05
CA SER A 78 18.12 17.80 -6.31
C SER A 78 17.97 18.86 -7.40
N SER A 79 19.08 19.31 -7.96
CA SER A 79 19.10 20.24 -9.10
C SER A 79 18.49 19.63 -10.36
N ILE A 80 18.47 18.30 -10.49
CA ILE A 80 17.85 17.60 -11.62
C ILE A 80 16.34 17.60 -11.47
N ILE A 81 15.83 17.34 -10.27
CA ILE A 81 14.39 17.22 -10.01
C ILE A 81 13.70 18.59 -9.96
N THR A 82 14.43 19.63 -9.55
CA THR A 82 13.92 21.00 -9.51
C THR A 82 14.00 21.73 -10.86
N ASP A 83 14.75 21.20 -11.82
CA ASP A 83 14.83 21.73 -13.18
C ASP A 83 13.63 21.29 -14.01
N GLN A 84 12.64 22.18 -14.14
CA GLN A 84 11.42 21.94 -14.91
C GLN A 84 11.67 21.74 -16.42
N SER A 85 12.86 22.07 -16.93
CA SER A 85 13.25 21.75 -18.31
C SER A 85 13.69 20.29 -18.49
N ARG A 86 13.87 19.55 -17.39
CA ARG A 86 14.29 18.15 -17.37
C ARG A 86 13.21 17.20 -16.90
N VAL A 87 12.38 17.61 -15.94
CA VAL A 87 11.31 16.77 -15.38
C VAL A 87 10.15 17.63 -14.92
N SER A 88 8.93 17.19 -15.22
CA SER A 88 7.71 17.74 -14.63
C SER A 88 7.42 16.97 -13.35
N VAL A 89 7.45 17.64 -12.19
CA VAL A 89 7.11 17.00 -10.90
C VAL A 89 5.71 17.43 -10.48
N VAL A 90 4.86 16.44 -10.24
CA VAL A 90 3.48 16.62 -9.77
C VAL A 90 3.32 15.86 -8.45
N VAL A 91 2.87 16.56 -7.42
CA VAL A 91 2.60 16.02 -6.09
C VAL A 91 1.10 16.06 -5.85
N VAL A 92 0.49 14.91 -5.58
CA VAL A 92 -0.96 14.79 -5.32
C VAL A 92 -1.16 14.28 -3.90
N GLY A 93 -2.00 14.94 -3.11
CA GLY A 93 -2.37 14.46 -1.77
C GLY A 93 -3.87 14.24 -1.59
N PRO A 94 -4.29 13.38 -0.65
CA PRO A 94 -5.70 13.04 -0.44
C PRO A 94 -6.45 14.07 0.41
N GLY A 95 -5.81 15.20 0.73
CA GLY A 95 -6.41 16.26 1.52
C GLY A 95 -7.29 17.19 0.70
N GLN A 96 -7.82 18.22 1.35
CA GLN A 96 -8.66 19.24 0.72
C GLN A 96 -7.79 20.29 0.00
N ALA A 97 -8.29 20.84 -1.11
CA ALA A 97 -7.61 21.89 -1.88
C ALA A 97 -7.13 23.07 -1.01
N ALA A 98 -7.96 23.49 -0.04
CA ALA A 98 -7.63 24.56 0.92
C ALA A 98 -6.42 24.26 1.83
N GLY A 99 -5.95 23.01 1.89
CA GLY A 99 -4.75 22.60 2.63
C GLY A 99 -3.46 22.68 1.82
N LEU A 100 -3.54 22.89 0.50
CA LEU A 100 -2.38 22.82 -0.40
C LEU A 100 -1.33 23.90 -0.13
N ASP A 101 -1.73 25.15 0.05
CA ASP A 101 -0.77 26.25 0.24
C ASP A 101 -0.02 26.11 1.57
N GLN A 102 -0.70 25.62 2.61
CA GLN A 102 -0.03 25.29 3.86
C GLN A 102 0.94 24.11 3.71
N TYR A 103 0.56 23.06 2.97
CA TYR A 103 1.46 21.94 2.70
C TYR A 103 2.70 22.41 1.93
N LYS A 104 2.51 23.19 0.86
CA LYS A 104 3.59 23.79 0.06
C LYS A 104 4.56 24.59 0.91
N SER A 105 4.06 25.45 1.80
CA SER A 105 4.95 26.25 2.66
C SER A 105 5.77 25.38 3.62
N GLN A 106 5.18 24.31 4.14
CA GLN A 106 5.86 23.36 5.03
C GLN A 106 6.95 22.54 4.34
N VAL A 107 6.89 22.39 3.02
CA VAL A 107 7.95 21.73 2.22
C VAL A 107 8.90 22.73 1.56
N ASN A 108 8.90 24.00 1.99
CA ASN A 108 9.74 25.10 1.50
C ASN A 108 9.45 25.55 0.06
N ASN A 109 8.19 25.45 -0.39
CA ASN A 109 7.72 25.95 -1.69
C ASN A 109 8.61 25.53 -2.88
N PRO A 110 8.83 24.21 -3.10
CA PRO A 110 9.62 23.76 -4.23
C PRO A 110 8.90 24.07 -5.55
N PRO A 111 9.62 24.09 -6.68
CA PRO A 111 9.06 24.37 -8.00
C PRO A 111 8.27 23.18 -8.57
N PHE A 112 7.47 22.51 -7.74
CA PHE A 112 6.63 21.38 -8.12
C PHE A 112 5.17 21.84 -8.27
N GLN A 113 4.39 21.09 -9.05
CA GLN A 113 2.95 21.30 -9.13
C GLN A 113 2.28 20.48 -8.03
N PHE A 114 1.40 21.08 -7.24
CA PHE A 114 0.70 20.37 -6.16
C PHE A 114 -0.81 20.40 -6.38
N TYR A 115 -1.44 19.23 -6.20
CA TYR A 115 -2.87 19.05 -6.33
C TYR A 115 -3.46 18.22 -5.18
N ALA A 116 -4.77 18.34 -5.01
CA ALA A 116 -5.56 17.59 -4.04
C ALA A 116 -6.49 16.62 -4.75
N ASP A 117 -6.59 15.38 -4.26
CA ASP A 117 -7.56 14.38 -4.69
C ASP A 117 -8.37 13.89 -3.46
N PRO A 118 -9.31 14.72 -2.95
CA PRO A 118 -10.03 14.41 -1.72
C PRO A 118 -10.94 13.17 -1.85
N ASP A 119 -11.37 12.84 -3.08
CA ASP A 119 -12.22 11.70 -3.38
C ASP A 119 -11.42 10.42 -3.69
N LEU A 120 -10.09 10.51 -3.70
CA LEU A 120 -9.16 9.42 -4.02
C LEU A 120 -9.40 8.81 -5.42
N LYS A 121 -9.97 9.55 -6.37
CA LYS A 121 -10.31 8.98 -7.69
C LYS A 121 -9.08 8.61 -8.48
N LEU A 122 -8.08 9.49 -8.52
CA LEU A 122 -6.82 9.24 -9.20
C LEU A 122 -5.97 8.23 -8.42
N TYR A 123 -5.99 8.31 -7.07
CA TYR A 123 -5.39 7.29 -6.21
C TYR A 123 -5.92 5.90 -6.57
N ASN A 124 -7.25 5.73 -6.61
CA ASN A 124 -7.88 4.46 -6.89
C ASN A 124 -7.62 3.97 -8.32
N ALA A 125 -7.69 4.88 -9.31
CA ALA A 125 -7.45 4.54 -10.71
C ALA A 125 -6.04 3.96 -10.94
N LEU A 126 -5.02 4.52 -10.28
CA LEU A 126 -3.63 4.06 -10.39
C LEU A 126 -3.25 2.95 -9.39
N GLY A 127 -4.22 2.47 -8.60
CA GLY A 127 -4.01 1.39 -7.62
C GLY A 127 -3.35 1.83 -6.31
N VAL A 128 -3.31 3.12 -6.01
CA VAL A 128 -2.85 3.70 -4.73
C VAL A 128 -3.99 3.66 -3.70
N THR A 129 -4.61 2.50 -3.52
CA THR A 129 -5.85 2.34 -2.73
C THR A 129 -5.59 2.00 -1.25
N ARG A 130 -4.32 1.82 -0.87
CA ARG A 130 -3.94 1.21 0.42
C ARG A 130 -4.15 2.16 1.59
N LYS A 131 -4.65 1.60 2.70
CA LYS A 131 -4.90 2.30 3.96
C LYS A 131 -4.37 1.51 5.16
N ASN A 132 -3.31 1.98 5.83
CA ASN A 132 -2.80 1.41 7.08
C ASN A 132 -2.15 2.48 7.99
N LEU A 133 -1.90 2.12 9.25
CA LEU A 133 -1.11 2.93 10.18
C LEU A 133 0.24 2.29 10.48
N ASP A 134 0.64 1.31 9.69
CA ASP A 134 1.91 0.64 9.87
C ASP A 134 3.03 1.61 9.51
N LEU A 135 4.00 1.69 10.42
CA LEU A 135 5.09 2.64 10.40
C LEU A 135 6.37 2.03 9.83
N GLY A 136 6.38 0.70 9.59
CA GLY A 136 7.56 -0.03 9.16
C GLY A 136 8.63 -0.17 10.24
N ASP A 137 9.77 -0.77 9.90
CA ASP A 137 10.90 -0.86 10.81
C ASP A 137 11.64 0.49 10.88
N SER A 138 11.78 1.01 12.10
CA SER A 138 12.57 2.21 12.39
C SER A 138 14.05 2.12 11.97
N ASN A 139 14.58 0.91 11.72
CA ASN A 139 15.93 0.68 11.25
C ASN A 139 16.07 0.79 9.71
N GLU A 140 14.97 0.77 8.95
CA GLU A 140 14.94 0.84 7.48
C GLU A 140 14.52 2.22 6.96
N ILE A 141 14.84 3.28 7.70
CA ILE A 141 14.50 4.66 7.32
C ILE A 141 15.52 5.18 6.30
N GLY A 142 15.03 5.60 5.13
CA GLY A 142 15.89 6.18 4.09
C GLY A 142 16.73 7.35 4.59
N SER A 143 17.98 7.45 4.12
CA SER A 143 19.00 8.41 4.59
C SER A 143 18.62 9.90 4.50
N HIS A 144 17.50 10.22 3.83
CA HIS A 144 16.99 11.58 3.68
C HIS A 144 16.24 12.10 4.92
N HIS A 145 15.96 11.26 5.92
CA HIS A 145 15.28 11.68 7.14
C HIS A 145 16.26 12.36 8.08
N LYS A 146 16.06 13.67 8.31
CA LYS A 146 16.96 14.52 9.11
C LYS A 146 16.64 14.53 10.61
N GLY A 147 15.78 13.62 11.10
CA GLY A 147 15.33 13.57 12.51
C GLY A 147 14.98 12.16 12.96
N SER A 148 14.86 11.96 14.27
CA SER A 148 14.43 10.67 14.84
C SER A 148 13.00 10.34 14.40
N PHE A 149 12.75 9.07 14.09
CA PHE A 149 11.43 8.55 13.72
C PHE A 149 10.32 9.03 14.68
N SER A 150 10.58 8.97 15.98
CA SER A 150 9.63 9.37 17.03
C SER A 150 9.33 10.87 17.02
N GLN A 151 10.30 11.72 16.68
CA GLN A 151 10.10 13.17 16.55
C GLN A 151 9.20 13.50 15.34
N ASN A 152 9.42 12.82 14.21
CA ASN A 152 8.59 12.99 13.01
C ASN A 152 7.13 12.54 13.25
N LEU A 153 6.94 11.43 13.97
CA LEU A 153 5.62 10.95 14.36
C LEU A 153 4.93 11.91 15.34
N LEU A 154 5.62 12.33 16.40
CA LEU A 154 5.10 13.28 17.40
C LEU A 154 4.71 14.62 16.77
N SER A 155 5.53 15.13 15.83
CA SER A 155 5.21 16.38 15.12
C SER A 155 3.97 16.25 14.23
N SER A 156 3.75 15.09 13.62
CA SER A 156 2.57 14.79 12.80
C SER A 156 1.30 14.74 13.67
N VAL A 157 1.37 14.13 14.85
CA VAL A 157 0.28 14.08 15.83
C VAL A 157 0.01 15.47 16.42
N ALA A 158 1.05 16.18 16.87
CA ALA A 158 0.92 17.51 17.46
C ALA A 158 0.31 18.53 16.47
N ALA A 159 0.63 18.43 15.17
CA ALA A 159 0.02 19.27 14.14
C ALA A 159 -1.49 19.03 14.00
N MET A 160 -1.95 17.78 14.16
CA MET A 160 -3.38 17.45 14.15
C MET A 160 -4.10 17.96 15.41
N VAL A 161 -3.48 17.83 16.59
CA VAL A 161 -4.08 18.29 17.86
C VAL A 161 -4.20 19.81 17.94
N LYS A 162 -3.18 20.54 17.46
CA LYS A 162 -3.16 22.01 17.54
C LYS A 162 -4.16 22.69 16.62
N SER A 163 -4.74 21.99 15.65
CA SER A 163 -5.70 22.60 14.72
C SER A 163 -6.73 21.59 14.20
N PRO A 164 -7.88 21.45 14.86
CA PRO A 164 -8.94 20.48 14.50
C PRO A 164 -9.47 20.64 13.07
N THR A 165 -9.56 21.88 12.59
CA THR A 165 -9.95 22.21 11.20
C THR A 165 -8.92 21.75 10.17
N LEU A 166 -7.65 21.60 10.56
CA LEU A 166 -6.59 21.10 9.71
C LEU A 166 -6.57 19.58 9.65
N ALA A 167 -6.86 18.89 10.75
CA ALA A 167 -7.01 17.44 10.77
C ALA A 167 -8.03 16.96 9.72
N LEU A 168 -9.16 17.65 9.60
CA LEU A 168 -10.19 17.37 8.57
C LEU A 168 -9.72 17.65 7.13
N LYS A 169 -8.75 18.56 6.94
CA LYS A 169 -8.24 18.95 5.62
C LYS A 169 -7.06 18.10 5.14
N GLY A 170 -6.50 17.25 6.00
CA GLY A 170 -5.28 16.49 5.71
C GLY A 170 -5.48 15.25 4.85
N GLY A 171 -6.71 14.74 4.76
CA GLY A 171 -7.02 13.42 4.21
C GLY A 171 -6.94 12.32 5.27
N ASP A 172 -7.33 11.11 4.88
CA ASP A 172 -7.31 9.92 5.75
C ASP A 172 -5.88 9.57 6.15
N ILE A 173 -5.57 9.56 7.45
CA ILE A 173 -4.22 9.28 7.97
C ILE A 173 -3.73 7.86 7.64
N LYS A 174 -4.67 6.96 7.32
CA LYS A 174 -4.35 5.60 6.94
C LYS A 174 -3.87 5.54 5.49
N GLN A 175 -4.26 6.49 4.64
CA GLN A 175 -3.94 6.47 3.22
C GLN A 175 -2.43 6.37 3.00
N LEU A 176 -2.03 5.45 2.12
CA LEU A 176 -0.65 5.30 1.66
C LEU A 176 -0.38 6.14 0.41
N GLY A 177 0.90 6.45 0.23
CA GLY A 177 1.40 7.12 -0.95
C GLY A 177 1.92 6.12 -1.99
N GLY A 178 2.57 6.66 -2.99
CA GLY A 178 3.20 5.91 -4.07
C GLY A 178 3.83 6.85 -5.08
N GLU A 179 4.63 6.30 -5.99
CA GLU A 179 5.40 7.09 -6.95
C GLU A 179 5.29 6.46 -8.33
N PHE A 180 5.17 7.29 -9.36
CA PHE A 180 5.07 6.84 -10.74
C PHE A 180 5.90 7.74 -11.64
N VAL A 181 6.46 7.16 -12.69
CA VAL A 181 7.18 7.91 -13.72
C VAL A 181 6.57 7.60 -15.07
N TRP A 182 6.22 8.64 -15.82
CA TRP A 182 5.95 8.55 -17.26
C TRP A 182 7.12 9.13 -18.03
N ASN A 183 7.50 8.48 -19.13
CA ASN A 183 8.50 9.00 -20.05
C ASN A 183 7.96 10.23 -20.82
N ALA A 184 8.82 10.89 -21.60
CA ALA A 184 8.44 12.06 -22.39
C ALA A 184 7.40 11.76 -23.49
N GLN A 185 7.20 10.48 -23.82
CA GLN A 185 6.19 9.99 -24.75
C GLN A 185 4.84 9.75 -24.06
N GLY A 186 4.77 9.82 -22.73
CA GLY A 186 3.56 9.61 -21.93
C GLY A 186 3.26 8.13 -21.65
N GLU A 187 4.25 7.26 -21.71
CA GLU A 187 4.14 5.86 -21.31
C GLU A 187 4.67 5.70 -19.88
N PRO A 188 3.99 4.93 -19.00
CA PRO A 188 4.50 4.66 -17.67
C PRO A 188 5.76 3.79 -17.77
N VAL A 189 6.80 4.14 -17.01
CA VAL A 189 8.07 3.42 -16.95
C VAL A 189 8.48 3.01 -15.54
N LEU A 190 7.81 3.56 -14.52
CA LEU A 190 7.94 3.14 -13.13
C LEU A 190 6.60 3.30 -12.42
N ALA A 191 6.29 2.33 -11.58
CA ALA A 191 5.29 2.44 -10.53
C ALA A 191 5.93 1.96 -9.22
N HIS A 192 5.53 2.53 -8.10
CA HIS A 192 5.85 2.04 -6.77
C HIS A 192 4.62 2.25 -5.89
N ARG A 193 4.14 1.15 -5.29
CA ARG A 193 2.97 1.12 -4.40
C ARG A 193 3.36 0.35 -3.15
N SER A 194 3.18 0.93 -1.96
CA SER A 194 3.63 0.32 -0.70
C SER A 194 2.85 -0.98 -0.36
N ASN A 195 3.54 -2.12 -0.18
CA ASN A 195 2.96 -3.42 0.21
C ASN A 195 3.77 -4.15 1.30
N LEU A 196 3.09 -4.98 2.11
CA LEU A 196 3.66 -5.62 3.31
C LEU A 196 4.20 -7.05 3.07
N LEU A 197 3.66 -7.77 2.07
CA LEU A 197 3.99 -9.18 1.82
C LEU A 197 4.47 -9.44 0.37
N PRO A 198 5.26 -8.55 -0.25
CA PRO A 198 5.62 -8.69 -1.67
C PRO A 198 6.34 -10.01 -1.92
N GLY A 199 5.74 -10.84 -2.78
CA GLY A 199 6.30 -12.11 -3.20
C GLY A 199 6.29 -13.21 -2.13
N LYS A 200 5.68 -12.98 -0.96
CA LYS A 200 5.67 -13.91 0.17
C LYS A 200 4.67 -15.03 -0.03
N ILE A 201 4.98 -16.19 0.55
CA ILE A 201 4.08 -17.35 0.64
C ILE A 201 3.53 -17.42 2.06
N VAL A 202 2.21 -17.34 2.19
CA VAL A 202 1.52 -17.23 3.47
C VAL A 202 0.65 -18.46 3.68
N ALA A 203 0.66 -19.06 4.86
CA ALA A 203 -0.32 -20.06 5.27
C ALA A 203 -1.23 -19.48 6.35
N VAL A 204 -2.54 -19.71 6.24
CA VAL A 204 -3.55 -19.24 7.21
C VAL A 204 -4.42 -20.41 7.64
N THR A 205 -4.50 -20.66 8.95
CA THR A 205 -5.38 -21.71 9.50
C THR A 205 -6.78 -21.18 9.79
N GLY A 206 -7.81 -21.96 9.46
CA GLY A 206 -9.21 -21.56 9.67
C GLY A 206 -9.63 -20.46 8.71
N ALA A 207 -9.16 -20.54 7.47
CA ALA A 207 -9.23 -19.48 6.47
C ALA A 207 -10.48 -19.53 5.58
N SER A 208 -11.39 -20.49 5.77
CA SER A 208 -12.63 -20.59 5.00
C SER A 208 -13.58 -19.43 5.28
N ARG A 209 -13.61 -18.91 6.52
CA ARG A 209 -14.54 -17.86 6.96
C ARG A 209 -13.96 -16.91 8.02
N GLY A 210 -14.75 -15.91 8.38
CA GLY A 210 -14.48 -15.00 9.48
C GLY A 210 -13.12 -14.29 9.37
N ILE A 211 -12.39 -14.26 10.49
CA ILE A 211 -11.08 -13.59 10.61
C ILE A 211 -10.05 -14.24 9.68
N GLY A 212 -9.99 -15.57 9.61
CA GLY A 212 -9.02 -16.27 8.79
C GLY A 212 -9.20 -15.97 7.30
N ARG A 213 -10.45 -15.94 6.81
CA ARG A 213 -10.75 -15.51 5.43
C ARG A 213 -10.29 -14.08 5.17
N ALA A 214 -10.61 -13.15 6.07
CA ALA A 214 -10.18 -11.76 5.95
C ALA A 214 -8.65 -11.65 5.93
N CYS A 215 -7.94 -12.42 6.76
CA CYS A 215 -6.48 -12.48 6.77
C CYS A 215 -5.93 -13.01 5.45
N ALA A 216 -6.46 -14.11 4.90
CA ALA A 216 -6.00 -14.68 3.63
C ALA A 216 -6.15 -13.68 2.48
N LEU A 217 -7.33 -13.07 2.34
CA LEU A 217 -7.61 -12.06 1.31
C LEU A 217 -6.75 -10.80 1.49
N ALA A 218 -6.56 -10.36 2.74
CA ALA A 218 -5.67 -9.24 3.03
C ALA A 218 -4.21 -9.57 2.67
N CYS A 219 -3.74 -10.78 2.91
CA CYS A 219 -2.38 -11.20 2.55
C CYS A 219 -2.16 -11.17 1.04
N ALA A 220 -3.11 -11.72 0.26
CA ALA A 220 -3.08 -11.62 -1.20
C ALA A 220 -3.14 -10.16 -1.67
N ALA A 221 -4.02 -9.36 -1.08
CA ALA A 221 -4.08 -7.93 -1.35
C ALA A 221 -2.74 -7.25 -1.02
N HIS A 222 -2.00 -7.69 0.00
CA HIS A 222 -0.70 -7.16 0.38
C HIS A 222 0.50 -7.73 -0.40
N GLY A 223 0.24 -8.35 -1.56
CA GLY A 223 1.28 -8.76 -2.51
C GLY A 223 1.83 -10.16 -2.28
N ALA A 224 1.16 -10.97 -1.45
CA ALA A 224 1.52 -12.37 -1.29
C ALA A 224 1.37 -13.10 -2.63
N LYS A 225 2.44 -13.80 -3.03
CA LYS A 225 2.49 -14.56 -4.28
C LYS A 225 1.67 -15.85 -4.19
N GLY A 226 1.59 -16.42 -2.99
CA GLY A 226 0.89 -17.67 -2.74
C GLY A 226 0.27 -17.69 -1.36
N VAL A 227 -0.92 -18.28 -1.25
CA VAL A 227 -1.65 -18.44 0.00
C VAL A 227 -2.09 -19.90 0.18
N VAL A 228 -1.68 -20.54 1.27
CA VAL A 228 -2.21 -21.83 1.71
C VAL A 228 -3.39 -21.57 2.64
N VAL A 229 -4.56 -22.05 2.23
CA VAL A 229 -5.84 -21.85 2.91
C VAL A 229 -6.19 -23.14 3.63
N HIS A 230 -5.99 -23.17 4.94
CA HIS A 230 -6.39 -24.32 5.75
C HIS A 230 -7.83 -24.18 6.28
N HIS A 231 -8.61 -25.26 6.22
CA HIS A 231 -9.98 -25.35 6.73
C HIS A 231 -10.26 -26.74 7.35
N PHE A 232 -11.37 -26.88 8.09
CA PHE A 232 -11.66 -28.08 8.88
C PHE A 232 -11.87 -29.35 8.03
N GLY A 233 -12.51 -29.22 6.85
CA GLY A 233 -12.65 -30.31 5.89
C GLY A 233 -14.03 -30.94 5.82
N ASP A 234 -15.04 -30.37 6.49
CA ASP A 234 -16.44 -30.71 6.27
C ASP A 234 -16.99 -30.08 4.96
N THR A 235 -18.17 -30.51 4.52
CA THR A 235 -18.78 -30.03 3.26
C THR A 235 -18.92 -28.51 3.23
N GLU A 236 -19.40 -27.89 4.31
CA GLU A 236 -19.65 -26.45 4.38
C GLU A 236 -18.35 -25.65 4.28
N THR A 237 -17.35 -25.99 5.12
CA THR A 237 -16.05 -25.31 5.14
C THR A 237 -15.27 -25.53 3.85
N THR A 238 -15.49 -26.65 3.15
CA THR A 238 -14.89 -26.92 1.84
C THR A 238 -15.44 -25.99 0.77
N GLU A 239 -16.77 -25.82 0.69
CA GLU A 239 -17.41 -24.88 -0.23
C GLU A 239 -16.98 -23.43 0.04
N GLU A 240 -16.93 -23.04 1.33
CA GLU A 240 -16.42 -21.74 1.75
C GLU A 240 -14.95 -21.53 1.32
N ALA A 241 -14.08 -22.53 1.56
CA ALA A 241 -12.66 -22.44 1.21
C ALA A 241 -12.45 -22.32 -0.31
N GLN A 242 -13.25 -23.02 -1.14
CA GLN A 242 -13.22 -22.88 -2.60
C GLN A 242 -13.62 -21.48 -3.06
N SER A 243 -14.61 -20.87 -2.41
CA SER A 243 -14.98 -19.47 -2.66
C SER A 243 -13.82 -18.51 -2.37
N VAL A 244 -13.13 -18.71 -1.24
CA VAL A 244 -11.93 -17.94 -0.87
C VAL A 244 -10.80 -18.14 -1.87
N GLN A 245 -10.57 -19.38 -2.33
CA GLN A 245 -9.57 -19.69 -3.35
C GLN A 245 -9.82 -18.87 -4.63
N ALA A 246 -11.06 -18.87 -5.13
CA ALA A 246 -11.41 -18.09 -6.33
C ALA A 246 -11.24 -16.58 -6.13
N GLU A 247 -11.50 -16.05 -4.93
CA GLU A 247 -11.21 -14.66 -4.59
C GLU A 247 -9.71 -14.35 -4.57
N LEU A 248 -8.89 -15.22 -3.98
CA LEU A 248 -7.43 -15.06 -3.94
C LEU A 248 -6.83 -15.08 -5.35
N GLU A 249 -7.31 -15.98 -6.21
CA GLU A 249 -6.88 -16.08 -7.60
C GLU A 249 -7.27 -14.84 -8.40
N ARG A 250 -8.46 -14.27 -8.17
CA ARG A 250 -8.86 -12.97 -8.75
C ARG A 250 -7.98 -11.82 -8.27
N LEU A 251 -7.43 -11.90 -7.06
CA LEU A 251 -6.45 -10.94 -6.54
C LEU A 251 -5.02 -11.19 -7.05
N GLY A 252 -4.81 -12.22 -7.88
CA GLY A 252 -3.51 -12.54 -8.48
C GLY A 252 -2.59 -13.40 -7.61
N ALA A 253 -3.07 -13.86 -6.45
CA ALA A 253 -2.33 -14.80 -5.60
C ALA A 253 -2.72 -16.24 -5.96
N LYS A 254 -1.72 -17.13 -6.05
CA LYS A 254 -2.00 -18.57 -6.19
C LYS A 254 -2.51 -19.12 -4.87
N ALA A 255 -3.57 -19.90 -4.87
CA ALA A 255 -4.15 -20.44 -3.64
C ALA A 255 -4.21 -21.97 -3.66
N VAL A 256 -3.83 -22.58 -2.53
CA VAL A 256 -3.85 -24.05 -2.32
C VAL A 256 -4.68 -24.33 -1.08
N LEU A 257 -5.63 -25.27 -1.20
CA LEU A 257 -6.49 -25.68 -0.08
C LEU A 257 -5.86 -26.85 0.67
N VAL A 258 -5.94 -26.81 2.00
CA VAL A 258 -5.56 -27.92 2.87
C VAL A 258 -6.71 -28.15 3.87
N ALA A 259 -7.30 -29.34 3.81
CA ALA A 259 -8.38 -29.74 4.70
C ALA A 259 -7.82 -30.55 5.88
N GLY A 260 -8.40 -30.38 7.07
CA GLY A 260 -8.13 -31.23 8.23
C GLY A 260 -8.44 -30.58 9.57
N ASP A 261 -8.46 -31.39 10.62
CA ASP A 261 -8.51 -30.89 11.99
C ASP A 261 -7.11 -30.44 12.43
N ILE A 262 -6.96 -29.14 12.72
CA ILE A 262 -5.66 -28.56 13.11
C ILE A 262 -5.13 -29.10 14.45
N SER A 263 -5.97 -29.76 15.25
CA SER A 263 -5.53 -30.43 16.48
C SER A 263 -4.70 -31.70 16.20
N ASP A 264 -4.80 -32.25 14.99
CA ASP A 264 -3.93 -33.32 14.51
C ASP A 264 -2.61 -32.74 13.99
N ALA A 265 -1.50 -33.18 14.59
CA ALA A 265 -0.15 -32.75 14.20
C ALA A 265 0.16 -33.05 12.72
N ALA A 266 -0.45 -34.09 12.14
CA ALA A 266 -0.28 -34.43 10.72
C ALA A 266 -0.84 -33.34 9.78
N VAL A 267 -1.89 -32.62 10.20
CA VAL A 267 -2.47 -31.53 9.42
C VAL A 267 -1.54 -30.33 9.41
N GLY A 268 -0.88 -30.03 10.54
CA GLY A 268 0.18 -29.02 10.61
C GLY A 268 1.31 -29.29 9.62
N GLN A 269 1.77 -30.54 9.53
CA GLN A 269 2.78 -30.95 8.56
C GLN A 269 2.28 -30.80 7.11
N SER A 270 1.04 -31.23 6.85
CA SER A 270 0.43 -31.14 5.50
C SER A 270 0.35 -29.70 4.97
N ILE A 271 0.18 -28.71 5.84
CA ILE A 271 0.19 -27.28 5.46
C ILE A 271 1.60 -26.85 5.00
N ALA A 272 2.64 -27.24 5.73
CA ALA A 272 4.02 -26.94 5.37
C ALA A 272 4.41 -27.65 4.07
N ASP A 273 4.05 -28.93 3.93
CA ASP A 273 4.31 -29.73 2.74
C ASP A 273 3.60 -29.16 1.51
N ALA A 274 2.36 -28.70 1.67
CA ALA A 274 1.62 -28.04 0.58
C ALA A 274 2.32 -26.75 0.13
N ALA A 275 2.83 -25.94 1.06
CA ALA A 275 3.57 -24.73 0.75
C ALA A 275 4.88 -25.03 0.02
N GLU A 276 5.63 -26.03 0.49
CA GLU A 276 6.86 -26.49 -0.15
C GLU A 276 6.62 -27.07 -1.55
N ALA A 277 5.63 -27.96 -1.70
CA ALA A 277 5.32 -28.60 -2.97
C ALA A 277 4.88 -27.61 -4.06
N HIS A 278 4.06 -26.61 -3.71
CA HIS A 278 3.49 -25.68 -4.70
C HIS A 278 4.30 -24.41 -4.90
N PHE A 279 5.04 -23.97 -3.87
CA PHE A 279 5.73 -22.68 -3.88
C PHE A 279 7.24 -22.77 -3.56
N GLY A 280 7.72 -23.94 -3.13
CA GLY A 280 9.12 -24.19 -2.76
C GLY A 280 9.54 -23.60 -1.42
N ARG A 281 8.63 -22.95 -0.68
CA ARG A 281 8.90 -22.33 0.63
C ARG A 281 7.61 -21.91 1.34
N LEU A 282 7.73 -21.60 2.63
CA LEU A 282 6.73 -20.90 3.44
C LEU A 282 7.40 -19.72 4.15
N ASP A 283 6.85 -18.50 3.99
CA ASP A 283 7.43 -17.28 4.58
C ASP A 283 6.68 -16.83 5.84
N VAL A 284 5.36 -16.96 5.86
CA VAL A 284 4.48 -16.43 6.92
C VAL A 284 3.44 -17.47 7.30
N PHE A 285 3.21 -17.65 8.61
CA PHE A 285 2.19 -18.55 9.13
C PHE A 285 1.26 -17.80 10.08
N VAL A 286 -0.04 -17.83 9.80
CA VAL A 286 -1.10 -17.21 10.60
C VAL A 286 -1.90 -18.30 11.29
N SER A 287 -1.61 -18.49 12.58
CA SER A 287 -2.29 -19.46 13.43
C SER A 287 -3.62 -18.89 13.94
N ASN A 288 -4.65 -18.91 13.10
CA ASN A 288 -5.96 -18.34 13.40
C ASN A 288 -7.03 -19.38 13.78
N ALA A 289 -6.88 -20.65 13.37
CA ALA A 289 -7.83 -21.69 13.74
C ALA A 289 -7.94 -21.83 15.27
N GLY A 290 -9.15 -21.71 15.79
CA GLY A 290 -9.44 -21.83 17.21
C GLY A 290 -10.94 -21.98 17.46
N THR A 291 -11.29 -22.72 18.50
CA THR A 291 -12.65 -22.87 18.99
C THR A 291 -12.75 -22.23 20.38
N CYS A 292 -13.80 -21.46 20.62
CA CYS A 292 -14.10 -20.94 21.95
C CYS A 292 -15.39 -21.65 22.41
N PRO A 293 -15.32 -22.63 23.33
CA PRO A 293 -16.52 -23.20 23.90
C PRO A 293 -17.24 -22.10 24.69
N PHE A 294 -18.47 -21.78 24.28
CA PHE A 294 -19.36 -20.94 25.08
C PHE A 294 -19.80 -21.75 26.30
N MET A 295 -19.21 -21.47 27.45
CA MET A 295 -19.64 -22.02 28.72
C MET A 295 -20.62 -21.03 29.35
N GLY A 296 -21.78 -21.51 29.83
CA GLY A 296 -22.71 -20.65 30.56
C GLY A 296 -22.02 -20.07 31.80
N SER A 297 -22.33 -18.83 32.18
CA SER A 297 -21.71 -18.19 33.36
C SER A 297 -21.90 -18.96 34.67
N LEU A 298 -22.85 -19.91 34.71
CA LEU A 298 -23.16 -20.78 35.85
C LEU A 298 -22.45 -22.13 35.81
N GLU A 299 -21.78 -22.48 34.71
CA GLU A 299 -21.13 -23.79 34.50
C GLU A 299 -19.60 -23.72 34.70
N MET A 300 -19.09 -22.55 35.07
CA MET A 300 -17.66 -22.32 35.30
C MET A 300 -17.28 -22.85 36.69
N GLU A 301 -16.85 -24.11 36.78
CA GLU A 301 -16.20 -24.60 38.01
C GLU A 301 -14.90 -23.82 38.24
N ALA A 302 -14.68 -23.36 39.48
CA ALA A 302 -13.47 -22.64 39.84
C ALA A 302 -12.26 -23.54 39.58
N ALA A 303 -11.38 -23.11 38.66
CA ALA A 303 -10.15 -23.80 38.37
C ALA A 303 -9.31 -23.95 39.65
N THR A 304 -9.18 -25.18 40.14
CA THR A 304 -8.24 -25.58 41.19
C THR A 304 -6.92 -26.04 40.61
#